data_AF-A0A871R569-F1
#
_entry.id   AF-A0A871R569-F1
#
_cell.length_a   1.000
_cell.length_b   1.000
_cell.length_c   1.000
_cell.angle_alpha   90.00
_cell.angle_beta   90.00
_cell.angle_gamma   90.00
#
_symmetry.space_group_name_H-M   'P 1'
#
loop_
_entity.id
_entity.type
_entity.pdbx_description
1 polymer ?
#
loop_
_entity_poly.entity_id
_entity_poly.type
_entity_poly.pdbx_seq_one_letter_code
_entity_poly.pdbx_strand_id
1 'polypeptide(L)'
;MLEDISRNLVNVCDSILELSEKTQHGPSDFYCRNGKKYRQTSDGSFCRVQSEDKYLIVGRDYTDFGQNCSLCSSYGILKKQGSVLDDYPDLCLAIIFTSREIELNKWYDPSTKIKFVDECNYNFHGLEDEVLDYISGVSKSGRERYVKMGCNLLAATKINFYQSDHHVSWPKLEGEALQSLVKQICRDEEAISVKEVYNSLRAFCHWCSIRGVFFKLGIRGVNIDDGLKFQFRAFPEVDGWIKDTIYDRYPAGTSKFFIVKSALMAISKLTIGKLVAVPSDLQMDNFFACCRQIEADPLRFHVRAATLKLSESSPLSASGMCEELPKLLQFVSILYHSGLPGVRSQFTSSSKLTKYSKLKHAPAFSSVCRTAAKINGLLDLNPNYSDEKILEIVGGEVPSSIAKVVSGCAAKYGLK
;
A
#
# COMPACT_ATOMS: atom_id res chain seq x y z
N MET A 1 20.74 -31.55 27.92
CA MET A 1 20.36 -30.25 27.32
C MET A 1 20.96 -30.04 25.93
N LEU A 2 22.29 -29.92 25.76
CA LEU A 2 22.90 -29.82 24.41
C LEU A 2 22.75 -31.11 23.59
N GLU A 3 22.89 -32.27 24.23
CA GLU A 3 22.66 -33.56 23.57
C GLU A 3 21.20 -33.74 23.13
N ASP A 4 20.24 -33.25 23.92
CA ASP A 4 18.81 -33.28 23.58
C ASP A 4 18.50 -32.33 22.42
N ILE A 5 19.14 -31.16 22.38
CA ILE A 5 19.02 -30.21 21.26
C ILE A 5 19.61 -30.82 19.99
N SER A 6 20.80 -31.43 20.05
CA SER A 6 21.41 -32.12 18.91
C SER A 6 20.55 -33.27 18.42
N ARG A 7 20.00 -34.09 19.33
CA ARG A 7 19.14 -35.24 18.98
C ARG A 7 17.83 -34.78 18.34
N ASN A 8 17.24 -33.69 18.85
CA ASN A 8 16.05 -33.09 18.26
C ASN A 8 16.33 -32.50 16.86
N LEU A 9 17.49 -31.87 16.65
CA LEU A 9 17.90 -31.37 15.34
C LEU A 9 18.11 -32.51 14.34
N VAL A 10 18.78 -33.59 14.75
CA VAL A 10 18.97 -34.79 13.93
C VAL A 10 17.62 -35.41 13.57
N ASN A 11 16.73 -35.60 14.54
CA ASN A 11 15.40 -36.16 14.29
C ASN A 11 14.55 -35.29 13.33
N VAL A 12 14.68 -33.97 13.41
CA VAL A 12 14.03 -33.04 12.47
C VAL A 12 14.64 -33.17 11.06
N CYS A 13 15.97 -33.27 10.95
CA CYS A 13 16.64 -33.51 9.68
C CYS A 13 16.24 -34.85 9.05
N ASP A 14 16.19 -35.92 9.84
CA ASP A 14 15.79 -37.26 9.39
C ASP A 14 14.32 -37.27 8.95
N SER A 15 13.45 -36.59 9.70
CA SER A 15 12.03 -36.43 9.32
C SER A 15 11.87 -35.65 8.00
N ILE A 16 12.71 -34.64 7.76
CA ILE A 16 12.74 -33.88 6.49
C ILE A 16 13.23 -34.77 5.35
N LEU A 17 14.25 -35.61 5.58
CA LEU A 17 14.79 -36.55 4.60
C LEU A 17 13.75 -37.62 4.24
N GLU A 18 13.12 -38.27 5.22
CA GLU A 18 12.06 -39.26 4.97
C GLU A 18 10.84 -38.66 4.24
N LEU A 19 10.46 -37.41 4.60
CA LEU A 19 9.42 -36.68 3.87
C LEU A 19 9.83 -36.42 2.41
N SER A 20 11.11 -36.14 2.17
CA SER A 20 11.64 -35.92 0.82
C SER A 20 11.66 -37.21 -0.01
N GLU A 21 12.04 -38.34 0.59
CA GLU A 21 12.09 -39.65 -0.06
C GLU A 21 10.70 -40.20 -0.38
N LYS A 22 9.71 -40.00 0.50
CA LYS A 22 8.30 -40.38 0.25
C LYS A 22 7.66 -39.61 -0.91
N THR A 23 8.20 -38.46 -1.31
CA THR A 23 7.76 -37.69 -2.48
C THR A 23 8.47 -38.06 -3.79
N GLN A 24 9.49 -38.92 -3.77
CA GLN A 24 10.27 -39.28 -4.96
C GLN A 24 9.66 -40.44 -5.76
N HIS A 25 8.47 -40.24 -6.34
CA HIS A 25 8.00 -41.01 -7.49
C HIS A 25 7.48 -40.09 -8.60
N GLY A 26 8.32 -39.14 -9.00
CA GLY A 26 8.15 -38.31 -10.19
C GLY A 26 9.38 -37.44 -10.44
N PRO A 27 9.70 -37.09 -11.70
CA PRO A 27 10.85 -36.26 -12.02
C PRO A 27 10.53 -34.81 -11.63
N SER A 28 10.92 -34.37 -10.44
CA SER A 28 10.80 -32.95 -10.10
C SER A 28 11.83 -32.52 -9.07
N ASP A 29 12.91 -31.89 -9.54
CA ASP A 29 13.94 -31.15 -8.77
C ASP A 29 13.39 -29.89 -8.08
N PHE A 30 12.13 -29.91 -7.64
CA PHE A 30 11.41 -28.73 -7.18
C PHE A 30 10.75 -28.97 -5.83
N TYR A 31 10.86 -28.00 -4.93
CA TYR A 31 10.10 -27.96 -3.68
C TYR A 31 9.33 -26.64 -3.53
N CYS A 32 8.20 -26.66 -2.82
CA CYS A 32 7.35 -25.49 -2.59
C CYS A 32 7.43 -25.02 -1.13
N ARG A 33 7.67 -23.72 -0.90
CA ARG A 33 7.62 -23.10 0.43
C ARG A 33 6.91 -21.75 0.38
N ASN A 34 5.91 -21.52 1.25
CA ASN A 34 5.09 -20.30 1.28
C ASN A 34 4.49 -19.94 -0.10
N GLY A 35 4.01 -20.95 -0.85
CA GLY A 35 3.45 -20.76 -2.20
C GLY A 35 4.48 -20.37 -3.28
N LYS A 36 5.78 -20.49 -3.01
CA LYS A 36 6.87 -20.23 -3.97
C LYS A 36 7.55 -21.55 -4.33
N LYS A 37 7.78 -21.77 -5.62
CA LYS A 37 8.55 -22.91 -6.14
C LYS A 37 10.05 -22.59 -6.09
N TYR A 38 10.86 -23.57 -5.73
CA TYR A 38 12.31 -23.50 -5.69
C TYR A 38 12.90 -24.72 -6.38
N ARG A 39 13.99 -24.55 -7.12
CA ARG A 39 14.74 -25.61 -7.79
C ARG A 39 16.12 -25.73 -7.15
N GLN A 40 16.63 -26.94 -7.02
CA GLN A 40 18.01 -27.15 -6.61
C GLN A 40 18.97 -26.87 -7.78
N THR A 41 19.97 -26.02 -7.57
CA THR A 41 21.04 -25.75 -8.52
C THR A 41 22.14 -26.80 -8.39
N SER A 42 23.02 -26.87 -9.40
CA SER A 42 24.11 -27.87 -9.47
C SER A 42 25.13 -27.78 -8.33
N ASP A 43 25.21 -26.64 -7.65
CA ASP A 43 26.04 -26.41 -6.46
C ASP A 43 25.34 -26.81 -5.15
N GLY A 44 24.14 -27.42 -5.23
CA GLY A 44 23.34 -27.84 -4.08
C GLY A 44 22.55 -26.70 -3.43
N SER A 45 22.67 -25.45 -3.90
CA SER A 45 21.85 -24.34 -3.43
C SER A 45 20.44 -24.38 -4.02
N PHE A 46 19.52 -23.56 -3.52
CA PHE A 46 18.13 -23.52 -4.02
C PHE A 46 17.79 -22.16 -4.59
N CYS A 47 17.49 -22.12 -5.88
CA CYS A 47 17.05 -20.91 -6.56
C CYS A 47 15.51 -20.88 -6.64
N ARG A 48 14.91 -19.71 -6.47
CA ARG A 48 13.46 -19.58 -6.63
C ARG A 48 13.11 -19.72 -8.10
N VAL A 49 12.23 -20.67 -8.43
CA VAL A 49 11.62 -20.76 -9.76
C VAL A 49 10.63 -19.61 -9.88
N GLN A 50 10.99 -18.60 -10.66
CA GLN A 50 10.07 -17.54 -11.03
C GLN A 50 9.16 -18.09 -12.12
N SER A 51 7.87 -18.21 -11.84
CA SER A 51 6.92 -18.55 -12.89
C SER A 51 6.85 -17.35 -13.84
N GLU A 52 7.28 -17.55 -15.09
CA GLU A 52 7.32 -16.50 -16.12
C GLU A 52 5.92 -16.15 -16.64
N ASP A 53 4.93 -16.98 -16.31
CA ASP A 53 3.50 -16.90 -16.68
C ASP A 53 2.74 -15.67 -16.16
N LYS A 54 3.46 -14.66 -15.64
CA LYS A 54 2.92 -13.38 -15.12
C LYS A 54 3.66 -12.17 -15.70
N TYR A 55 4.69 -12.39 -16.51
CA TYR A 55 5.46 -11.33 -17.14
C TYR A 55 4.77 -10.89 -18.43
N LEU A 56 4.65 -9.58 -18.62
CA LEU A 56 4.23 -9.04 -19.91
C LEU A 56 5.36 -9.24 -20.92
N ILE A 57 5.04 -9.78 -22.09
CA ILE A 57 6.00 -9.91 -23.18
C ILE A 57 5.85 -8.71 -24.10
N VAL A 58 6.98 -8.10 -24.45
CA VAL A 58 7.05 -6.93 -25.34
C VAL A 58 8.14 -7.13 -26.39
N GLY A 59 7.96 -6.52 -27.56
CA GLY A 59 9.02 -6.40 -28.55
C GLY A 59 10.22 -5.60 -28.02
N ARG A 60 11.43 -5.92 -28.50
CA ARG A 60 12.64 -5.18 -28.13
C ARG A 60 12.64 -3.79 -28.75
N ASP A 61 12.13 -3.70 -29.96
CA ASP A 61 11.95 -2.48 -30.72
C ASP A 61 10.61 -2.48 -31.49
N TYR A 62 10.38 -1.45 -32.30
CA TYR A 62 9.12 -1.30 -33.04
C TYR A 62 8.97 -2.28 -34.21
N THR A 63 10.01 -3.02 -34.60
CA THR A 63 9.91 -4.00 -35.70
C THR A 63 9.05 -5.19 -35.28
N ASP A 64 9.12 -5.60 -34.01
CA ASP A 64 8.29 -6.65 -33.43
C ASP A 64 6.89 -6.18 -33.05
N PHE A 65 6.62 -4.86 -33.06
CA PHE A 65 5.34 -4.31 -32.61
C PHE A 65 4.14 -4.81 -33.42
N GLY A 66 4.36 -5.18 -34.69
CA GLY A 66 3.33 -5.78 -35.55
C GLY A 66 2.85 -7.15 -35.06
N GLN A 67 3.63 -7.84 -34.22
CA GLN A 67 3.30 -9.15 -33.67
C GLN A 67 2.36 -9.08 -32.46
N ASN A 68 2.02 -7.86 -31.98
CA ASN A 68 1.07 -7.66 -30.89
C ASN A 68 1.41 -8.44 -29.60
N CYS A 69 2.71 -8.60 -29.29
CA CYS A 69 3.19 -9.44 -28.19
C CYS A 69 2.56 -9.10 -26.84
N SER A 70 2.41 -7.82 -26.51
CA SER A 70 1.79 -7.40 -25.25
C SER A 70 0.31 -7.78 -25.18
N LEU A 71 -0.42 -7.68 -26.31
CA LEU A 71 -1.83 -8.05 -26.37
C LEU A 71 -1.99 -9.55 -26.14
N CYS A 72 -1.27 -10.37 -26.92
CA CYS A 72 -1.34 -11.83 -26.83
C CYS A 72 -0.93 -12.33 -25.43
N SER A 73 0.19 -11.82 -24.90
CA SER A 73 0.66 -12.23 -23.57
C SER A 73 -0.27 -11.78 -22.45
N SER A 74 -0.76 -10.54 -22.46
CA SER A 74 -1.71 -10.07 -21.44
C SER A 74 -3.05 -10.81 -21.49
N TYR A 75 -3.60 -11.07 -22.68
CA TYR A 75 -4.81 -11.90 -22.86
C TYR A 75 -4.58 -13.33 -22.36
N GLY A 76 -3.46 -13.96 -22.74
CA GLY A 76 -3.10 -15.30 -22.27
C GLY A 76 -2.93 -15.40 -20.74
N ILE A 77 -2.42 -14.34 -20.10
CA ILE A 77 -2.33 -14.26 -18.63
C ILE A 77 -3.73 -14.19 -18.01
N LEU A 78 -4.64 -13.39 -18.59
CA LEU A 78 -6.03 -13.25 -18.12
C LEU A 78 -6.83 -14.55 -18.32
N LYS A 79 -6.70 -15.22 -19.47
CA LYS A 79 -7.35 -16.51 -19.78
C LYS A 79 -6.99 -17.59 -18.76
N LYS A 80 -5.77 -17.57 -18.23
CA LYS A 80 -5.32 -18.50 -17.17
C LYS A 80 -5.92 -18.22 -15.79
N GLN A 81 -6.57 -17.08 -15.59
CA GLN A 81 -7.20 -16.74 -14.32
C GLN A 81 -8.61 -17.33 -14.17
N GLY A 82 -9.14 -18.07 -15.14
CA GLY A 82 -10.50 -18.61 -15.09
C GLY A 82 -11.46 -17.77 -15.93
N SER A 83 -12.66 -17.51 -15.42
CA SER A 83 -13.75 -16.84 -16.15
C SER A 83 -13.65 -15.31 -16.19
N VAL A 84 -12.52 -14.69 -15.78
CA VAL A 84 -12.41 -13.22 -15.67
C VAL A 84 -12.65 -12.49 -17.01
N LEU A 85 -12.31 -13.13 -18.13
CA LEU A 85 -12.54 -12.59 -19.47
C LEU A 85 -14.03 -12.46 -19.80
N ASP A 86 -14.84 -13.35 -19.25
CA ASP A 86 -16.29 -13.41 -19.47
C ASP A 86 -17.04 -12.62 -18.40
N ASP A 87 -16.66 -12.77 -17.13
CA ASP A 87 -17.33 -12.16 -15.98
C ASP A 87 -17.02 -10.66 -15.84
N TYR A 88 -15.79 -10.24 -16.19
CA TYR A 88 -15.31 -8.86 -16.02
C TYR A 88 -14.60 -8.32 -17.28
N PRO A 89 -15.30 -8.24 -18.43
CA PRO A 89 -14.69 -7.89 -19.70
C PRO A 89 -14.12 -6.47 -19.72
N ASP A 90 -14.79 -5.50 -19.07
CA ASP A 90 -14.32 -4.10 -19.00
C ASP A 90 -12.96 -4.00 -18.28
N LEU A 91 -12.74 -4.81 -17.23
CA LEU A 91 -11.45 -4.89 -16.54
C LEU A 91 -10.38 -5.50 -17.45
N CYS A 92 -10.71 -6.59 -18.13
CA CYS A 92 -9.79 -7.28 -19.04
C CYS A 92 -9.38 -6.40 -20.22
N LEU A 93 -10.33 -5.70 -20.84
CA LEU A 93 -10.07 -4.74 -21.91
C LEU A 93 -9.19 -3.58 -21.43
N ALA A 94 -9.42 -3.05 -20.22
CA ALA A 94 -8.57 -2.04 -19.62
C ALA A 94 -7.12 -2.52 -19.46
N ILE A 95 -6.91 -3.76 -18.99
CA ILE A 95 -5.58 -4.37 -18.84
C ILE A 95 -4.92 -4.59 -20.21
N ILE A 96 -5.63 -5.18 -21.17
CA ILE A 96 -5.12 -5.54 -22.50
C ILE A 96 -4.74 -4.30 -23.30
N PHE A 97 -5.61 -3.29 -23.40
CA PHE A 97 -5.27 -2.08 -24.14
C PHE A 97 -4.14 -1.29 -23.46
N THR A 98 -4.10 -1.28 -22.13
CA THR A 98 -3.00 -0.62 -21.41
C THR A 98 -1.67 -1.36 -21.58
N SER A 99 -1.67 -2.69 -21.70
CA SER A 99 -0.45 -3.47 -21.93
C SER A 99 0.21 -3.10 -23.27
N ARG A 100 -0.60 -2.86 -24.31
CA ARG A 100 -0.14 -2.32 -25.60
C ARG A 100 0.48 -0.94 -25.48
N GLU A 101 -0.11 -0.05 -24.68
CA GLU A 101 0.44 1.28 -24.48
C GLU A 101 1.73 1.26 -23.63
N ILE A 102 1.86 0.30 -22.69
CA ILE A 102 3.11 0.07 -21.94
C ILE A 102 4.24 -0.30 -22.91
N GLU A 103 4.00 -1.19 -23.86
CA GLU A 103 4.96 -1.56 -24.91
C GLU A 103 5.28 -0.35 -25.81
N LEU A 104 4.25 0.25 -26.41
CA LEU A 104 4.40 1.34 -27.40
C LEU A 104 5.21 2.52 -26.85
N ASN A 105 4.93 2.92 -25.61
CA ASN A 105 5.50 4.10 -24.98
C ASN A 105 6.67 3.78 -24.05
N LYS A 106 7.03 2.49 -23.92
CA LYS A 106 8.10 2.00 -23.04
C LYS A 106 7.92 2.42 -21.58
N TRP A 107 6.72 2.25 -21.01
CA TRP A 107 6.42 2.64 -19.62
C TRP A 107 6.99 1.70 -18.56
N TYR A 108 8.20 1.21 -18.77
CA TYR A 108 8.82 0.18 -17.97
C TYR A 108 10.30 0.44 -17.73
N ASP A 109 10.81 -0.17 -16.67
CA ASP A 109 12.22 -0.06 -16.26
C ASP A 109 12.68 -1.41 -15.66
N PRO A 110 13.96 -1.56 -15.27
CA PRO A 110 14.47 -2.83 -14.75
C PRO A 110 13.75 -3.39 -13.51
N SER A 111 12.92 -2.59 -12.81
CA SER A 111 12.13 -3.05 -11.67
C SER A 111 10.81 -3.73 -12.05
N THR A 112 10.41 -3.63 -13.32
CA THR A 112 9.14 -4.16 -13.84
C THR A 112 9.21 -5.65 -14.17
N LYS A 113 8.04 -6.26 -14.29
CA LYS A 113 7.86 -7.65 -14.70
C LYS A 113 7.55 -7.74 -16.19
N ILE A 114 8.51 -7.23 -16.98
CA ILE A 114 8.52 -7.30 -18.43
C ILE A 114 9.65 -8.22 -18.88
N LYS A 115 9.40 -8.94 -19.97
CA LYS A 115 10.41 -9.69 -20.72
C LYS A 115 10.33 -9.32 -22.19
N PHE A 116 11.48 -9.31 -22.84
CA PHE A 116 11.51 -9.21 -24.29
C PHE A 116 11.18 -10.56 -24.94
N VAL A 117 10.65 -10.54 -26.16
CA VAL A 117 10.25 -11.75 -26.91
C VAL A 117 11.41 -12.77 -26.98
N ASP A 118 12.64 -12.30 -27.21
CA ASP A 118 13.85 -13.12 -27.31
C ASP A 118 14.34 -13.71 -25.97
N GLU A 119 13.80 -13.24 -24.84
CA GLU A 119 14.13 -13.66 -23.48
C GLU A 119 13.02 -14.55 -22.84
N CYS A 120 11.97 -14.82 -23.60
CA CYS A 120 10.78 -15.54 -23.13
C CYS A 120 10.90 -17.05 -23.37
N ASN A 121 10.68 -17.85 -22.32
CA ASN A 121 10.68 -19.32 -22.42
C ASN A 121 9.28 -19.93 -22.52
N TYR A 122 8.21 -19.13 -22.51
CA TYR A 122 6.84 -19.61 -22.65
C TYR A 122 6.21 -19.16 -23.97
N ASN A 123 5.41 -20.04 -24.58
CA ASN A 123 4.76 -19.76 -25.85
C ASN A 123 3.52 -18.88 -25.63
N PHE A 124 3.53 -17.68 -26.21
CA PHE A 124 2.38 -16.77 -26.29
C PHE A 124 1.77 -16.69 -27.70
N HIS A 125 2.35 -17.42 -28.66
CA HIS A 125 1.84 -17.56 -30.02
C HIS A 125 0.66 -18.55 -30.07
N GLY A 126 -0.21 -18.38 -31.05
CA GLY A 126 -1.45 -19.14 -31.22
C GLY A 126 -2.66 -18.55 -30.48
N LEU A 127 -2.53 -17.31 -29.97
CA LEU A 127 -3.62 -16.56 -29.31
C LEU A 127 -4.01 -15.30 -30.10
N GLU A 128 -3.36 -15.06 -31.25
CA GLU A 128 -3.52 -13.86 -32.07
C GLU A 128 -4.97 -13.68 -32.52
N ASP A 129 -5.58 -14.71 -33.11
CA ASP A 129 -6.96 -14.65 -33.60
C ASP A 129 -7.94 -14.44 -32.43
N GLU A 130 -7.75 -15.16 -31.32
CA GLU A 130 -8.60 -15.02 -30.14
C GLU A 130 -8.54 -13.61 -29.54
N VAL A 131 -7.35 -13.03 -29.40
CA VAL A 131 -7.22 -11.69 -28.81
C VAL A 131 -7.76 -10.63 -29.75
N LEU A 132 -7.56 -10.77 -31.07
CA LEU A 132 -8.09 -9.85 -32.06
C LEU A 132 -9.62 -9.89 -32.08
N ASP A 133 -10.21 -11.08 -32.01
CA ASP A 133 -11.67 -11.25 -31.89
C ASP A 133 -12.19 -10.62 -30.59
N TYR A 134 -11.54 -10.86 -29.45
CA TYR A 134 -11.93 -10.31 -28.15
C TYR A 134 -11.94 -8.77 -28.12
N ILE A 135 -11.01 -8.12 -28.84
CA ILE A 135 -10.93 -6.64 -28.88
C ILE A 135 -11.65 -6.01 -30.09
N SER A 136 -12.09 -6.81 -31.06
CA SER A 136 -12.58 -6.35 -32.38
C SER A 136 -13.77 -5.38 -32.30
N GLY A 137 -14.65 -5.55 -31.31
CA GLY A 137 -15.84 -4.72 -31.11
C GLY A 137 -15.61 -3.36 -30.46
N VAL A 138 -14.35 -3.04 -30.09
CA VAL A 138 -14.05 -1.81 -29.34
C VAL A 138 -13.71 -0.67 -30.28
N SER A 139 -14.53 0.39 -30.24
CA SER A 139 -14.27 1.62 -31.00
C SER A 139 -13.00 2.33 -30.54
N LYS A 140 -12.47 3.24 -31.36
CA LYS A 140 -11.28 4.05 -31.00
C LYS A 140 -11.47 4.81 -29.68
N SER A 141 -12.62 5.47 -29.50
CA SER A 141 -12.94 6.16 -28.25
C SER A 141 -13.08 5.19 -27.07
N GLY A 142 -13.61 3.99 -27.32
CA GLY A 142 -13.64 2.90 -26.33
C GLY A 142 -12.24 2.49 -25.89
N ARG A 143 -11.31 2.30 -26.83
CA ARG A 143 -9.90 2.00 -26.54
C ARG A 143 -9.25 3.08 -25.68
N GLU A 144 -9.41 4.35 -26.04
CA GLU A 144 -8.86 5.48 -25.27
C GLU A 144 -9.40 5.49 -23.82
N ARG A 145 -10.69 5.20 -23.65
CA ARG A 145 -11.32 5.04 -22.33
C ARG A 145 -10.72 3.88 -21.53
N TYR A 146 -10.54 2.70 -22.14
CA TYR A 146 -9.96 1.54 -21.49
C TYR A 146 -8.49 1.74 -21.11
N VAL A 147 -7.70 2.40 -21.97
CA VAL A 147 -6.32 2.82 -21.63
C VAL A 147 -6.34 3.74 -20.42
N LYS A 148 -7.22 4.75 -20.39
CA LYS A 148 -7.34 5.65 -19.25
C LYS A 148 -7.72 4.90 -17.96
N MET A 149 -8.67 3.96 -18.04
CA MET A 149 -9.05 3.10 -16.90
C MET A 149 -7.87 2.27 -16.39
N GLY A 150 -7.12 1.61 -17.27
CA GLY A 150 -5.97 0.81 -16.87
C GLY A 150 -4.82 1.65 -16.31
N CYS A 151 -4.56 2.84 -16.85
CA CYS A 151 -3.60 3.78 -16.27
C CYS A 151 -4.03 4.28 -14.87
N ASN A 152 -5.31 4.55 -14.66
CA ASN A 152 -5.87 4.87 -13.34
C ASN A 152 -5.74 3.69 -12.36
N LEU A 153 -5.96 2.45 -12.81
CA LEU A 153 -5.72 1.24 -12.02
C LEU A 153 -4.24 1.11 -11.63
N LEU A 154 -3.32 1.31 -12.58
CA LEU A 154 -1.88 1.32 -12.30
C LEU A 154 -1.54 2.38 -11.25
N ALA A 155 -2.04 3.60 -11.41
CA ALA A 155 -1.87 4.69 -10.44
C ALA A 155 -2.37 4.30 -9.04
N ALA A 156 -3.59 3.77 -8.94
CA ALA A 156 -4.17 3.34 -7.67
C ALA A 156 -3.36 2.20 -7.01
N THR A 157 -2.88 1.22 -7.78
CA THR A 157 -2.01 0.16 -7.24
C THR A 157 -0.65 0.70 -6.76
N LYS A 158 -0.10 1.74 -7.41
CA LYS A 158 1.14 2.38 -6.96
C LYS A 158 0.94 3.24 -5.72
N ILE A 159 -0.21 3.91 -5.60
CA ILE A 159 -0.59 4.59 -4.36
C ILE A 159 -0.71 3.57 -3.23
N ASN A 160 -1.38 2.44 -3.46
CA ASN A 160 -1.48 1.40 -2.45
C ASN A 160 -0.10 0.86 -2.04
N PHE A 161 0.81 0.64 -3.01
CA PHE A 161 2.19 0.28 -2.71
C PHE A 161 2.89 1.34 -1.86
N TYR A 162 2.77 2.60 -2.25
CA TYR A 162 3.34 3.73 -1.52
C TYR A 162 2.89 3.71 -0.06
N GLN A 163 1.64 3.38 0.23
CA GLN A 163 1.08 3.40 1.58
C GLN A 163 1.30 2.12 2.39
N SER A 164 1.45 0.96 1.74
CA SER A 164 1.37 -0.36 2.40
C SER A 164 2.49 -1.35 2.08
N ASP A 165 3.43 -1.03 1.19
CA ASP A 165 4.41 -1.96 0.56
C ASP A 165 3.77 -3.05 -0.32
N HIS A 166 2.44 -3.01 -0.52
CA HIS A 166 1.69 -3.96 -1.35
C HIS A 166 0.95 -3.22 -2.46
N HIS A 167 1.11 -3.66 -3.71
CA HIS A 167 0.39 -3.07 -4.83
C HIS A 167 -1.11 -3.44 -4.78
N VAL A 168 -1.38 -4.71 -4.43
CA VAL A 168 -2.69 -5.31 -4.25
C VAL A 168 -2.65 -6.29 -3.09
N SER A 169 -3.76 -6.48 -2.39
CA SER A 169 -3.88 -7.33 -1.20
C SER A 169 -4.96 -8.41 -1.40
N TRP A 170 -4.83 -9.51 -0.66
CA TRP A 170 -5.78 -10.65 -0.61
C TRP A 170 -6.04 -10.99 0.87
N PRO A 171 -7.25 -11.39 1.31
CA PRO A 171 -8.43 -11.84 0.55
C PRO A 171 -9.30 -10.76 -0.11
N LYS A 172 -9.03 -9.49 0.17
CA LYS A 172 -9.78 -8.36 -0.36
C LYS A 172 -8.82 -7.28 -0.82
N LEU A 173 -9.13 -6.62 -1.93
CA LEU A 173 -8.36 -5.46 -2.39
C LEU A 173 -8.39 -4.35 -1.35
N GLU A 174 -7.24 -3.72 -1.13
CA GLU A 174 -7.06 -2.62 -0.18
C GLU A 174 -6.74 -1.31 -0.92
N GLY A 175 -6.96 -0.19 -0.25
CA GLY A 175 -6.83 1.15 -0.82
C GLY A 175 -8.16 1.66 -1.37
N GLU A 176 -8.50 2.91 -1.05
CA GLU A 176 -9.78 3.53 -1.41
C GLU A 176 -9.93 3.70 -2.92
N ALA A 177 -8.92 4.27 -3.58
CA ALA A 177 -8.94 4.47 -5.01
C ALA A 177 -9.02 3.16 -5.80
N LEU A 178 -8.26 2.14 -5.39
CA LEU A 178 -8.26 0.85 -6.07
C LEU A 178 -9.61 0.14 -5.96
N GLN A 179 -10.18 0.09 -4.74
CA GLN A 179 -11.50 -0.52 -4.55
C GLN A 179 -12.57 0.22 -5.37
N SER A 180 -12.59 1.54 -5.33
CA SER A 180 -13.58 2.35 -6.04
C SER A 180 -13.48 2.16 -7.56
N LEU A 181 -12.27 2.15 -8.12
CA LEU A 181 -12.05 1.90 -9.54
C LEU A 181 -12.48 0.49 -9.95
N VAL A 182 -12.12 -0.53 -9.18
CA VAL A 182 -12.47 -1.92 -9.51
C VAL A 182 -13.98 -2.10 -9.50
N LYS A 183 -14.68 -1.59 -8.48
CA LYS A 183 -16.15 -1.61 -8.42
C LYS A 183 -16.78 -0.91 -9.61
N GLN A 184 -16.25 0.25 -9.99
CA GLN A 184 -16.75 1.03 -11.12
C GLN A 184 -16.51 0.33 -12.47
N ILE A 185 -15.32 -0.23 -12.69
CA ILE A 185 -14.95 -0.89 -13.95
C ILE A 185 -15.70 -2.21 -14.09
N CYS A 186 -15.75 -3.03 -13.03
CA CYS A 186 -16.45 -4.31 -13.02
C CYS A 186 -17.97 -4.16 -12.91
N ARG A 187 -18.47 -3.00 -12.44
CA ARG A 187 -19.88 -2.75 -12.10
C ARG A 187 -20.43 -3.77 -11.08
N ASP A 188 -19.55 -4.20 -10.17
CA ASP A 188 -19.84 -5.18 -9.14
C ASP A 188 -19.07 -4.82 -7.85
N GLU A 189 -19.81 -4.74 -6.75
CA GLU A 189 -19.29 -4.44 -5.42
C GLU A 189 -18.43 -5.58 -4.86
N GLU A 190 -18.72 -6.82 -5.23
CA GLU A 190 -18.03 -8.03 -4.75
C GLU A 190 -16.75 -8.33 -5.53
N ALA A 191 -16.53 -7.70 -6.69
CA ALA A 191 -15.33 -7.86 -7.52
C ALA A 191 -14.01 -7.63 -6.75
N ILE A 192 -14.04 -6.81 -5.69
CA ILE A 192 -12.87 -6.55 -4.84
C ILE A 192 -12.46 -7.74 -3.96
N SER A 193 -13.30 -8.76 -3.84
CA SER A 193 -13.07 -10.00 -3.09
C SER A 193 -12.93 -11.22 -4.00
N VAL A 194 -12.96 -11.01 -5.32
CA VAL A 194 -12.86 -12.07 -6.33
C VAL A 194 -11.39 -12.40 -6.61
N LYS A 195 -11.05 -13.69 -6.58
CA LYS A 195 -9.66 -14.17 -6.68
C LYS A 195 -9.06 -13.90 -8.06
N GLU A 196 -9.89 -14.01 -9.08
CA GLU A 196 -9.56 -13.84 -10.49
C GLU A 196 -9.26 -12.38 -10.80
N VAL A 197 -10.05 -11.45 -10.25
CA VAL A 197 -9.80 -10.01 -10.28
C VAL A 197 -8.49 -9.68 -9.57
N TYR A 198 -8.28 -10.19 -8.35
CA TYR A 198 -7.04 -10.00 -7.61
C TYR A 198 -5.81 -10.50 -8.39
N ASN A 199 -5.86 -11.72 -8.94
CA ASN A 199 -4.73 -12.28 -9.67
C ASN A 199 -4.41 -11.50 -10.96
N SER A 200 -5.44 -11.02 -11.66
CA SER A 200 -5.31 -10.18 -12.85
C SER A 200 -4.58 -8.87 -12.52
N LEU A 201 -5.04 -8.17 -11.48
CA LEU A 201 -4.39 -6.93 -11.01
C LEU A 201 -3.00 -7.17 -10.42
N ARG A 202 -2.77 -8.31 -9.77
CA ARG A 202 -1.47 -8.70 -9.22
C ARG A 202 -0.42 -8.87 -10.30
N ALA A 203 -0.76 -9.39 -11.48
CA ALA A 203 0.15 -9.44 -12.61
C ALA A 203 0.33 -8.04 -13.21
N PHE A 204 -0.80 -7.42 -13.58
CA PHE A 204 -0.84 -6.13 -14.27
C PHE A 204 -0.07 -5.01 -13.55
N CYS A 205 -0.22 -4.91 -12.23
CA CYS A 205 0.41 -3.84 -11.46
C CYS A 205 1.93 -3.83 -11.53
N HIS A 206 2.58 -4.94 -11.91
CA HIS A 206 4.04 -5.02 -12.01
C HIS A 206 4.60 -4.75 -13.40
N TRP A 207 3.76 -4.58 -14.43
CA TRP A 207 4.23 -4.35 -15.80
C TRP A 207 4.65 -2.89 -16.04
N CYS A 208 4.13 -1.94 -15.27
CA CYS A 208 4.46 -0.52 -15.39
C CYS A 208 5.46 -0.06 -14.33
N SER A 209 6.39 0.83 -14.73
CA SER A 209 7.39 1.42 -13.83
C SER A 209 6.71 2.17 -12.69
N ILE A 210 7.12 1.87 -11.46
CA ILE A 210 6.64 2.58 -10.29
C ILE A 210 7.13 4.02 -10.23
N ARG A 211 8.39 4.27 -10.64
CA ARG A 211 9.01 5.60 -10.62
C ARG A 211 8.35 6.52 -11.64
N GLY A 212 8.05 5.99 -12.83
CA GLY A 212 7.28 6.70 -13.84
C GLY A 212 5.87 7.09 -13.37
N VAL A 213 5.14 6.18 -12.72
CA VAL A 213 3.82 6.49 -12.17
C VAL A 213 3.90 7.50 -11.02
N PHE A 214 4.87 7.36 -10.11
CA PHE A 214 5.09 8.35 -9.03
C PHE A 214 5.41 9.75 -9.57
N PHE A 215 6.18 9.84 -10.65
CA PHE A 215 6.41 11.09 -11.37
C PHE A 215 5.09 11.68 -11.90
N LYS A 216 4.20 10.86 -12.50
CA LYS A 216 2.88 11.31 -12.98
C LYS A 216 1.90 11.67 -11.88
N LEU A 217 2.06 11.10 -10.69
CA LEU A 217 1.32 11.47 -9.48
C LEU A 217 1.86 12.74 -8.81
N GLY A 218 2.99 13.28 -9.27
CA GLY A 218 3.58 14.50 -8.71
C GLY A 218 4.22 14.31 -7.34
N ILE A 219 4.65 13.09 -7.00
CA ILE A 219 5.40 12.85 -5.75
C ILE A 219 6.74 13.56 -5.84
N ARG A 220 7.11 14.26 -4.77
CA ARG A 220 8.40 14.96 -4.69
C ARG A 220 9.56 13.98 -4.49
N GLY A 221 10.72 14.32 -5.05
CA GLY A 221 11.98 13.60 -4.84
C GLY A 221 12.08 12.25 -5.56
N VAL A 222 11.23 11.95 -6.54
CA VAL A 222 11.28 10.70 -7.31
C VAL A 222 12.58 10.61 -8.09
N ASN A 223 13.34 9.54 -7.90
CA ASN A 223 14.52 9.25 -8.74
C ASN A 223 14.09 8.66 -10.09
N ILE A 224 14.05 9.53 -11.08
CA ILE A 224 13.68 9.18 -12.45
C ILE A 224 14.60 9.88 -13.44
N ASP A 225 15.20 9.11 -14.34
CA ASP A 225 16.06 9.64 -15.41
C ASP A 225 15.24 10.31 -16.52
N ASP A 226 15.89 11.15 -17.32
CA ASP A 226 15.21 11.94 -18.35
C ASP A 226 14.63 11.09 -19.49
N GLY A 227 15.20 9.90 -19.75
CA GLY A 227 14.65 8.95 -20.71
C GLY A 227 13.29 8.42 -20.26
N LEU A 228 13.19 7.98 -19.01
CA LEU A 228 11.93 7.48 -18.44
C LEU A 228 10.91 8.62 -18.27
N LYS A 229 11.33 9.84 -17.90
CA LYS A 229 10.44 11.03 -17.91
C LYS A 229 9.84 11.27 -19.29
N PHE A 230 10.66 11.22 -20.34
CA PHE A 230 10.23 11.43 -21.72
C PHE A 230 9.22 10.35 -22.15
N GLN A 231 9.46 9.08 -21.84
CA GLN A 231 8.52 7.98 -22.11
C GLN A 231 7.15 8.19 -21.43
N PHE A 232 7.16 8.65 -20.18
CA PHE A 232 5.95 8.91 -19.41
C PHE A 232 5.20 10.21 -19.81
N ARG A 233 5.70 10.99 -20.78
CA ARG A 233 4.96 12.16 -21.32
C ARG A 233 3.61 11.74 -21.90
N ALA A 234 3.56 10.56 -22.53
CA ALA A 234 2.36 9.99 -23.15
C ALA A 234 1.43 9.30 -22.13
N PHE A 235 1.87 9.09 -20.90
CA PHE A 235 1.03 8.51 -19.86
C PHE A 235 -0.17 9.44 -19.58
N PRO A 236 -1.42 8.97 -19.68
CA PRO A 236 -2.62 9.78 -19.47
C PRO A 236 -2.58 10.49 -18.13
N GLU A 237 -3.18 11.68 -18.06
CA GLU A 237 -3.34 12.35 -16.77
C GLU A 237 -4.15 11.47 -15.82
N VAL A 238 -3.68 11.25 -14.58
CA VAL A 238 -4.44 10.52 -13.56
C VAL A 238 -5.53 11.42 -13.00
N ASP A 239 -6.72 10.88 -12.78
CA ASP A 239 -7.85 11.66 -12.25
C ASP A 239 -7.51 12.28 -10.88
N GLY A 240 -7.96 13.52 -10.66
CA GLY A 240 -7.61 14.31 -9.47
C GLY A 240 -7.93 13.60 -8.16
N TRP A 241 -9.13 13.04 -8.04
CA TRP A 241 -9.54 12.31 -6.84
C TRP A 241 -8.64 11.11 -6.52
N ILE A 242 -8.09 10.42 -7.53
CA ILE A 242 -7.13 9.33 -7.34
C ILE A 242 -5.80 9.89 -6.82
N LYS A 243 -5.30 10.96 -7.46
CA LYS A 243 -4.06 11.63 -7.04
C LYS A 243 -4.15 12.09 -5.59
N ASP A 244 -5.27 12.67 -5.19
CA ASP A 244 -5.49 13.19 -3.84
C ASP A 244 -5.37 12.10 -2.78
N THR A 245 -5.79 10.85 -3.08
CA THR A 245 -5.68 9.74 -2.12
C THR A 245 -4.26 9.39 -1.71
N ILE A 246 -3.24 9.88 -2.42
CA ILE A 246 -1.85 9.66 -2.04
C ILE A 246 -1.50 10.28 -0.70
N TYR A 247 -2.15 11.39 -0.35
CA TYR A 247 -1.89 12.15 0.88
C TYR A 247 -2.67 11.62 2.08
N ASP A 248 -3.58 10.66 1.87
CA ASP A 248 -4.36 10.04 2.94
C ASP A 248 -3.51 9.20 3.88
N ARG A 249 -2.29 8.84 3.49
CA ARG A 249 -1.33 8.12 4.32
C ARG A 249 0.10 8.50 3.96
N TYR A 250 0.96 8.47 4.96
CA TYR A 250 2.40 8.52 4.74
C TYR A 250 2.94 7.22 4.09
N PRO A 251 4.15 7.24 3.53
CA PRO A 251 4.74 6.08 2.87
C PRO A 251 4.89 4.87 3.80
N ALA A 252 4.87 3.66 3.25
CA ALA A 252 5.06 2.42 3.97
C ALA A 252 6.36 2.47 4.78
N GLY A 253 6.29 2.07 6.05
CA GLY A 253 7.39 2.23 7.02
C GLY A 253 7.20 3.38 8.01
N THR A 254 6.36 4.36 7.69
CA THR A 254 6.14 5.55 8.53
C THR A 254 4.77 5.57 9.22
N SER A 255 3.95 4.55 9.00
CA SER A 255 2.54 4.54 9.42
C SER A 255 2.25 4.88 10.90
N LYS A 256 3.18 4.64 11.83
CA LYS A 256 3.03 5.09 13.23
C LYS A 256 3.03 6.61 13.35
N PHE A 257 3.91 7.30 12.61
CA PHE A 257 3.91 8.78 12.55
C PHE A 257 2.58 9.29 12.02
N PHE A 258 2.09 8.71 10.92
CA PHE A 258 0.82 9.13 10.33
C PHE A 258 -0.36 8.96 11.30
N ILE A 259 -0.46 7.82 11.98
CA ILE A 259 -1.53 7.56 12.96
C ILE A 259 -1.48 8.57 14.11
N VAL A 260 -0.30 8.79 14.68
CA VAL A 260 -0.13 9.73 15.80
C VAL A 260 -0.43 11.16 15.35
N LYS A 261 0.13 11.61 14.22
CA LYS A 261 -0.12 12.94 13.65
C LYS A 261 -1.61 13.16 13.41
N SER A 262 -2.24 12.27 12.65
CA SER A 262 -3.65 12.40 12.24
C SER A 262 -4.57 12.40 13.45
N ALA A 263 -4.35 11.51 14.42
CA ALA A 263 -5.11 11.47 15.66
C ALA A 263 -4.98 12.77 16.45
N LEU A 264 -3.75 13.25 16.68
CA LEU A 264 -3.51 14.48 17.44
C LEU A 264 -4.09 15.72 16.74
N MET A 265 -3.95 15.81 15.41
CA MET A 265 -4.54 16.89 14.60
C MET A 265 -6.07 16.87 14.69
N ALA A 266 -6.71 15.71 14.60
CA ALA A 266 -8.16 15.59 14.71
C ALA A 266 -8.66 15.92 16.14
N ILE A 267 -8.02 15.36 17.16
CA ILE A 267 -8.33 15.60 18.59
C ILE A 267 -8.14 17.08 18.96
N SER A 268 -7.13 17.75 18.40
CA SER A 268 -6.88 19.18 18.66
C SER A 268 -8.03 20.10 18.25
N LYS A 269 -8.86 19.65 17.29
CA LYS A 269 -10.03 20.39 16.79
C LYS A 269 -11.30 20.14 17.62
N LEU A 270 -11.28 19.12 18.50
CA LEU A 270 -12.39 18.81 19.38
C LEU A 270 -12.27 19.57 20.70
N THR A 271 -13.41 19.78 21.38
CA THR A 271 -13.48 20.38 22.73
C THR A 271 -12.63 19.64 23.74
N ILE A 272 -12.60 18.31 23.65
CA ILE A 272 -11.76 17.46 24.50
C ILE A 272 -10.27 17.76 24.35
N GLY A 273 -9.84 18.32 23.21
CA GLY A 273 -8.46 18.67 22.94
C GLY A 273 -7.99 19.84 23.80
N LYS A 274 -8.92 20.70 24.23
CA LYS A 274 -8.68 21.83 25.15
C LYS A 274 -8.65 21.38 26.62
N LEU A 275 -9.20 20.21 26.93
CA LEU A 275 -9.36 19.71 28.31
C LEU A 275 -8.30 18.69 28.73
N VAL A 276 -7.64 18.05 27.75
CA VAL A 276 -6.61 17.06 28.03
C VAL A 276 -5.23 17.68 27.81
N ALA A 277 -4.39 17.63 28.85
CA ALA A 277 -3.02 18.11 28.77
C ALA A 277 -2.12 17.08 28.07
N VAL A 278 -1.17 17.57 27.27
CA VAL A 278 -0.05 16.78 26.78
C VAL A 278 0.88 16.48 27.97
N PRO A 279 1.26 15.21 28.22
CA PRO A 279 2.25 14.87 29.24
C PRO A 279 3.55 15.65 29.05
N SER A 280 4.11 16.19 30.15
CA SER A 280 5.26 17.09 30.12
C SER A 280 6.55 16.45 29.60
N ASP A 281 6.63 15.12 29.62
CA ASP A 281 7.75 14.34 29.13
C ASP A 281 7.69 14.07 27.61
N LEU A 282 6.63 14.48 26.91
CA LEU A 282 6.48 14.32 25.46
C LEU A 282 6.95 15.56 24.69
N GLN A 283 8.03 15.41 23.92
CA GLN A 283 8.57 16.46 23.05
C GLN A 283 7.80 16.53 21.72
N MET A 284 6.67 17.23 21.72
CA MET A 284 5.78 17.37 20.54
C MET A 284 6.47 18.07 19.35
N ASP A 285 7.33 19.05 19.63
CA ASP A 285 8.05 19.81 18.61
C ASP A 285 8.94 18.89 17.75
N ASN A 286 9.72 18.02 18.39
CA ASN A 286 10.57 17.03 17.73
C ASN A 286 9.75 16.07 16.86
N PHE A 287 8.61 15.58 17.38
CA PHE A 287 7.73 14.70 16.61
C PHE A 287 7.20 15.36 15.34
N PHE A 288 6.68 16.59 15.44
CA PHE A 288 6.15 17.30 14.29
C PHE A 288 7.24 17.75 13.30
N ALA A 289 8.46 18.03 13.78
CA ALA A 289 9.62 18.21 12.93
C ALA A 289 9.91 16.96 12.08
N CYS A 290 9.89 15.77 12.69
CA CYS A 290 10.04 14.50 11.96
C CYS A 290 8.90 14.28 10.95
N CYS A 291 7.65 14.57 11.33
CA CYS A 291 6.52 14.51 10.39
C CYS A 291 6.72 15.42 9.18
N ARG A 292 7.24 16.64 9.39
CA ARG A 292 7.54 17.58 8.30
C ARG A 292 8.68 17.08 7.40
N GLN A 293 9.70 16.45 7.97
CA GLN A 293 10.77 15.82 7.18
C GLN A 293 10.22 14.72 6.27
N ILE A 294 9.31 13.88 6.78
CA ILE A 294 8.65 12.84 5.99
C ILE A 294 7.82 13.45 4.85
N GLU A 295 7.08 14.53 5.09
CA GLU A 295 6.26 15.17 4.05
C GLU A 295 7.08 15.92 2.99
N ALA A 296 8.25 16.43 3.37
CA ALA A 296 9.12 17.16 2.45
C ALA A 296 9.73 16.23 1.38
N ASP A 297 10.09 15.00 1.76
CA ASP A 297 10.65 13.99 0.87
C ASP A 297 10.21 12.57 1.30
N PRO A 298 8.96 12.17 0.98
CA PRO A 298 8.38 10.93 1.50
C PRO A 298 9.07 9.69 0.96
N LEU A 299 9.55 9.71 -0.28
CA LEU A 299 10.10 8.53 -0.93
C LEU A 299 11.40 8.05 -0.28
N ARG A 300 12.14 8.93 0.42
CA ARG A 300 13.28 8.52 1.24
C ARG A 300 12.90 7.55 2.34
N PHE A 301 11.71 7.70 2.93
CA PHE A 301 11.26 6.95 4.10
C PHE A 301 10.47 5.69 3.76
N HIS A 302 10.21 5.44 2.47
CA HIS A 302 9.55 4.22 2.04
C HIS A 302 10.43 3.00 2.34
N VAL A 303 9.84 1.91 2.86
CA VAL A 303 10.61 0.67 3.20
C VAL A 303 11.40 0.06 2.04
N ARG A 304 11.03 0.38 0.80
CA ARG A 304 11.71 -0.04 -0.45
C ARG A 304 12.55 1.04 -1.11
N ALA A 305 12.74 2.20 -0.47
CA ALA A 305 13.44 3.34 -1.04
C ALA A 305 14.82 2.95 -1.60
N ALA A 306 15.59 2.16 -0.84
CA ALA A 306 16.90 1.66 -1.25
C ALA A 306 16.78 0.61 -2.37
N THR A 307 15.96 -0.43 -2.16
CA THR A 307 15.89 -1.58 -3.08
C THR A 307 15.34 -1.23 -4.46
N LEU A 308 14.45 -0.24 -4.54
CA LEU A 308 13.83 0.20 -5.79
C LEU A 308 14.36 1.55 -6.28
N LYS A 309 15.36 2.13 -5.60
CA LYS A 309 15.91 3.46 -5.89
C LYS A 309 14.80 4.49 -6.13
N LEU A 310 13.87 4.60 -5.18
CA LEU A 310 12.66 5.42 -5.35
C LEU A 310 12.93 6.92 -5.27
N SER A 311 13.97 7.32 -4.52
CA SER A 311 14.26 8.70 -4.16
C SER A 311 15.60 9.18 -4.74
N GLU A 312 15.66 10.45 -5.16
CA GLU A 312 16.90 11.11 -5.60
C GLU A 312 17.89 11.23 -4.44
N SER A 313 17.35 11.54 -3.26
CA SER A 313 18.06 11.57 -2.00
C SER A 313 18.31 10.17 -1.45
N SER A 314 19.36 10.02 -0.61
CA SER A 314 19.64 8.76 0.07
C SER A 314 18.46 8.28 0.94
N PRO A 315 18.11 6.98 0.87
CA PRO A 315 17.08 6.36 1.70
C PRO A 315 17.31 6.59 3.20
N LEU A 316 16.23 6.77 3.95
CA LEU A 316 16.25 6.90 5.40
C LEU A 316 15.24 5.94 6.04
N SER A 317 15.59 5.41 7.20
CA SER A 317 14.66 4.64 8.02
C SER A 317 13.91 5.57 8.95
N ALA A 318 12.58 5.43 9.00
CA ALA A 318 11.76 6.11 10.01
C ALA A 318 11.96 5.53 11.42
N SER A 319 12.54 4.35 11.53
CA SER A 319 12.82 3.72 12.82
C SER A 319 13.89 4.49 13.57
N GLY A 320 13.60 4.92 14.80
CA GLY A 320 14.54 5.64 15.64
C GLY A 320 14.70 7.13 15.31
N MET A 321 13.99 7.68 14.31
CA MET A 321 14.03 9.12 14.02
C MET A 321 13.45 9.99 15.14
N CYS A 322 12.53 9.43 15.93
CA CYS A 322 11.86 10.13 17.00
C CYS A 322 11.74 9.20 18.21
N GLU A 323 12.55 9.48 19.23
CA GLU A 323 12.56 8.70 20.49
C GLU A 323 11.20 8.74 21.21
N GLU A 324 10.43 9.82 21.02
CA GLU A 324 9.11 9.98 21.63
C GLU A 324 7.99 9.22 20.92
N LEU A 325 8.21 8.71 19.70
CA LEU A 325 7.17 8.05 18.92
C LEU A 325 6.47 6.90 19.68
N PRO A 326 7.18 6.00 20.40
CA PRO A 326 6.53 4.97 21.19
C PRO A 326 5.66 5.53 22.32
N LYS A 327 6.11 6.58 23.02
CA LYS A 327 5.35 7.21 24.10
C LYS A 327 4.15 7.98 23.57
N LEU A 328 4.30 8.68 22.44
CA LEU A 328 3.20 9.35 21.75
C LEU A 328 2.16 8.36 21.23
N LEU A 329 2.60 7.23 20.68
CA LEU A 329 1.69 6.15 20.28
C LEU A 329 0.95 5.59 21.48
N GLN A 330 1.61 5.43 22.63
CA GLN A 330 0.95 5.04 23.88
C GLN A 330 -0.09 6.08 24.31
N PHE A 331 0.27 7.36 24.33
CA PHE A 331 -0.63 8.47 24.69
C PHE A 331 -1.86 8.52 23.78
N VAL A 332 -1.66 8.49 22.47
CA VAL A 332 -2.75 8.46 21.48
C VAL A 332 -3.64 7.21 21.66
N SER A 333 -3.05 6.07 22.03
CA SER A 333 -3.82 4.85 22.35
C SER A 333 -4.62 4.98 23.64
N ILE A 334 -4.10 5.69 24.65
CA ILE A 334 -4.84 6.04 25.88
C ILE A 334 -6.07 6.89 25.52
N LEU A 335 -5.91 7.94 24.70
CA LEU A 335 -7.01 8.78 24.25
C LEU A 335 -8.09 7.94 23.55
N TYR A 336 -7.69 7.07 22.62
CA TYR A 336 -8.60 6.16 21.91
C TYR A 336 -9.40 5.24 22.86
N HIS A 337 -8.78 4.72 23.92
CA HIS A 337 -9.39 3.78 24.86
C HIS A 337 -10.08 4.40 26.07
N SER A 338 -9.94 5.72 26.27
CA SER A 338 -10.40 6.42 27.48
C SER A 338 -11.91 6.65 27.57
N GLY A 339 -12.64 6.51 26.46
CA GLY A 339 -14.08 6.81 26.40
C GLY A 339 -14.39 8.30 26.23
N LEU A 340 -13.42 9.13 25.82
CA LEU A 340 -13.66 10.53 25.49
C LEU A 340 -14.66 10.68 24.30
N PRO A 341 -15.67 11.55 24.42
CA PRO A 341 -16.62 11.84 23.34
C PRO A 341 -15.94 12.22 22.03
N GLY A 342 -16.42 11.65 20.93
CA GLY A 342 -15.97 12.01 19.57
C GLY A 342 -14.52 11.62 19.23
N VAL A 343 -13.72 11.12 20.18
CA VAL A 343 -12.33 10.73 19.94
C VAL A 343 -12.24 9.47 19.11
N ARG A 344 -12.98 8.41 19.49
CA ARG A 344 -12.89 7.10 18.82
C ARG A 344 -13.23 7.17 17.34
N SER A 345 -14.16 8.04 16.94
CA SER A 345 -14.54 8.25 15.54
C SER A 345 -13.47 8.95 14.71
N GLN A 346 -12.47 9.58 15.33
CA GLN A 346 -11.33 10.19 14.62
C GLN A 346 -10.25 9.19 14.23
N PHE A 347 -10.35 7.94 14.68
CA PHE A 347 -9.35 6.91 14.40
C PHE A 347 -9.85 5.95 13.34
N THR A 348 -9.05 5.77 12.30
CA THR A 348 -9.14 4.56 11.47
C THR A 348 -8.69 3.38 12.31
N SER A 349 -9.49 2.30 12.37
CA SER A 349 -9.12 1.08 13.10
C SER A 349 -7.75 0.59 12.67
N SER A 350 -6.81 0.47 13.61
CA SER A 350 -5.43 0.10 13.32
C SER A 350 -4.89 -0.87 14.35
N SER A 351 -4.29 -1.95 13.87
CA SER A 351 -3.57 -2.93 14.70
C SER A 351 -2.31 -2.35 15.37
N LYS A 352 -1.92 -1.13 15.00
CA LYS A 352 -0.73 -0.43 15.53
C LYS A 352 -1.02 0.32 16.84
N LEU A 353 -2.28 0.53 17.21
CA LEU A 353 -2.63 1.09 18.51
C LEU A 353 -2.33 0.09 19.63
N THR A 354 -1.88 0.61 20.77
CA THR A 354 -1.57 -0.22 21.93
C THR A 354 -2.88 -0.73 22.54
N LYS A 355 -2.97 -2.06 22.74
CA LYS A 355 -4.18 -2.69 23.30
C LYS A 355 -4.46 -2.18 24.72
N TYR A 356 -5.74 -1.99 25.04
CA TYR A 356 -6.23 -1.61 26.37
C TYR A 356 -5.57 -2.36 27.54
N SER A 357 -5.38 -3.68 27.42
CA SER A 357 -4.78 -4.51 28.49
C SER A 357 -3.38 -4.06 28.92
N LYS A 358 -2.63 -3.40 28.02
CA LYS A 358 -1.29 -2.84 28.28
C LYS A 358 -1.33 -1.38 28.77
N LEU A 359 -2.49 -0.72 28.67
CA LEU A 359 -2.65 0.72 28.97
C LEU A 359 -3.36 0.99 30.29
N LYS A 360 -4.22 0.09 30.76
CA LYS A 360 -5.06 0.30 31.95
C LYS A 360 -4.31 0.66 33.23
N HIS A 361 -3.01 0.38 33.30
CA HIS A 361 -2.12 0.70 34.42
C HIS A 361 -1.16 1.87 34.14
N ALA A 362 -1.24 2.48 32.96
CA ALA A 362 -0.41 3.64 32.63
C ALA A 362 -0.85 4.85 33.47
N PRO A 363 0.08 5.64 34.06
CA PRO A 363 -0.26 6.76 34.94
C PRO A 363 -1.25 7.78 34.32
N ALA A 364 -1.07 8.09 33.03
CA ALA A 364 -1.95 9.00 32.33
C ALA A 364 -3.36 8.44 32.09
N PHE A 365 -3.54 7.11 32.04
CA PHE A 365 -4.81 6.48 31.68
C PHE A 365 -5.94 6.85 32.64
N SER A 366 -5.72 6.69 33.95
CA SER A 366 -6.72 7.02 34.98
C SER A 366 -7.10 8.50 34.99
N SER A 367 -6.16 9.39 34.68
CA SER A 367 -6.44 10.83 34.60
C SER A 367 -7.35 11.17 33.42
N VAL A 368 -7.05 10.60 32.24
CA VAL A 368 -7.85 10.82 31.04
C VAL A 368 -9.25 10.18 31.20
N CYS A 369 -9.36 8.99 31.76
CA CYS A 369 -10.66 8.34 32.03
C CYS A 369 -11.53 9.14 33.00
N ARG A 370 -10.94 9.75 34.04
CA ARG A 370 -11.69 10.65 34.95
C ARG A 370 -12.22 11.88 34.20
N THR A 371 -11.42 12.44 33.30
CA THR A 371 -11.85 13.55 32.43
C THR A 371 -12.99 13.12 31.53
N ALA A 372 -12.88 11.95 30.90
CA ALA A 372 -13.94 11.38 30.07
C ALA A 372 -15.23 11.16 30.87
N ALA A 373 -15.16 10.58 32.07
CA ALA A 373 -16.33 10.37 32.93
C ALA A 373 -17.01 11.69 33.34
N LYS A 374 -16.22 12.73 33.65
CA LYS A 374 -16.76 14.06 33.96
C LYS A 374 -17.52 14.65 32.76
N ILE A 375 -16.97 14.56 31.55
CA ILE A 375 -17.60 15.10 30.35
C ILE A 375 -18.84 14.29 29.95
N ASN A 376 -18.74 12.96 29.96
CA ASN A 376 -19.88 12.08 29.66
C ASN A 376 -21.02 12.33 30.64
N GLY A 377 -20.75 12.46 31.95
CA GLY A 377 -21.77 12.78 32.94
C GLY A 377 -22.46 14.14 32.69
N LEU A 378 -21.75 15.13 32.14
CA LEU A 378 -22.37 16.40 31.74
C LEU A 378 -23.27 16.24 30.50
N LEU A 379 -22.83 15.46 29.52
CA LEU A 379 -23.61 15.18 28.30
C LEU A 379 -24.83 14.29 28.59
N ASP A 380 -24.74 13.39 29.59
CA ASP A 380 -25.87 12.59 30.06
C ASP A 380 -26.93 13.47 30.75
N LEU A 381 -26.51 14.52 31.46
CA LEU A 381 -27.41 15.50 32.07
C LEU A 381 -28.05 16.43 31.02
N ASN A 382 -27.29 16.85 30.01
CA ASN A 382 -27.81 17.60 28.88
C ASN A 382 -26.94 17.38 27.63
N PRO A 383 -27.45 16.63 26.63
CA PRO A 383 -26.68 16.33 25.43
C PRO A 383 -26.46 17.55 24.52
N ASN A 384 -27.18 18.66 24.77
CA ASN A 384 -27.12 19.88 23.96
C ASN A 384 -26.18 20.95 24.56
N TYR A 385 -25.35 20.62 25.55
CA TYR A 385 -24.36 21.57 26.02
C TYR A 385 -23.39 21.95 24.90
N SER A 386 -23.22 23.26 24.69
CA SER A 386 -22.21 23.77 23.76
C SER A 386 -20.80 23.49 24.28
N ASP A 387 -19.84 23.53 23.37
CA ASP A 387 -18.42 23.33 23.68
C ASP A 387 -17.92 24.33 24.73
N GLU A 388 -18.33 25.60 24.62
CA GLU A 388 -18.00 26.66 25.59
C GLU A 388 -18.57 26.34 26.96
N LYS A 389 -19.80 25.81 27.03
CA LYS A 389 -20.44 25.48 28.29
C LYS A 389 -19.76 24.30 28.98
N ILE A 390 -19.36 23.29 28.21
CA ILE A 390 -18.56 22.17 28.72
C ILE A 390 -17.23 22.67 29.27
N LEU A 391 -16.53 23.56 28.55
CA LEU A 391 -15.27 24.14 29.03
C LEU A 391 -15.47 24.92 30.34
N GLU A 392 -16.48 25.79 30.41
CA GLU A 392 -16.81 26.57 31.61
C GLU A 392 -17.01 25.66 32.83
N ILE A 393 -17.82 24.60 32.69
CA ILE A 393 -18.15 23.68 33.80
C ILE A 393 -16.92 22.83 34.20
N VAL A 394 -16.09 22.45 33.22
CA VAL A 394 -14.95 21.56 33.49
C VAL A 394 -13.77 22.30 34.11
N GLY A 395 -13.69 23.62 33.97
CA GLY A 395 -12.67 24.49 34.58
C GLY A 395 -11.81 25.26 33.58
N GLY A 396 -12.26 25.39 32.34
CA GLY A 396 -11.56 26.08 31.25
C GLY A 396 -10.55 25.21 30.51
N GLU A 397 -9.89 25.81 29.52
CA GLU A 397 -8.79 25.17 28.78
C GLU A 397 -7.56 24.99 29.67
N VAL A 398 -6.93 23.81 29.58
CA VAL A 398 -5.70 23.54 30.34
C VAL A 398 -4.46 24.16 29.66
N PRO A 399 -3.48 24.71 30.41
CA PRO A 399 -2.37 25.49 29.82
C PRO A 399 -1.53 24.77 28.75
N SER A 400 -1.37 23.45 28.86
CA SER A 400 -0.65 22.58 27.92
C SER A 400 -1.60 21.62 27.19
N SER A 401 -2.78 22.12 26.81
CA SER A 401 -3.79 21.34 26.10
C SER A 401 -3.27 20.76 24.79
N ILE A 402 -3.83 19.61 24.37
CA ILE A 402 -3.56 19.07 23.04
C ILE A 402 -3.87 20.12 21.97
N ALA A 403 -4.98 20.84 22.10
CA ALA A 403 -5.41 21.88 21.16
C ALA A 403 -4.31 22.95 20.96
N LYS A 404 -3.80 23.52 22.05
CA LYS A 404 -2.79 24.59 22.01
C LYS A 404 -1.44 24.09 21.52
N VAL A 405 -0.97 22.95 22.04
CA VAL A 405 0.36 22.41 21.70
C VAL A 405 0.40 21.95 20.24
N VAL A 406 -0.63 21.23 19.78
CA VAL A 406 -0.71 20.75 18.39
C VAL A 406 -0.87 21.91 17.42
N SER A 407 -1.73 22.90 17.71
CA SER A 407 -1.90 24.08 16.85
C SER A 407 -0.61 24.88 16.72
N GLY A 408 0.14 25.06 17.83
CA GLY A 408 1.44 25.71 17.80
C GLY A 408 2.45 24.99 16.93
N CYS A 409 2.53 23.66 17.03
CA CYS A 409 3.41 22.85 16.19
C CYS A 409 2.96 22.86 14.72
N ALA A 410 1.67 22.72 14.46
CA ALA A 410 1.11 22.73 13.11
C ALA A 410 1.39 24.04 12.38
N ALA A 411 1.24 25.18 13.06
CA ALA A 411 1.60 26.49 12.54
C ALA A 411 3.11 26.60 12.26
N LYS A 412 3.96 26.18 13.22
CA LYS A 412 5.42 26.23 13.09
C LYS A 412 5.93 25.43 11.88
N TYR A 413 5.37 24.24 11.64
CA TYR A 413 5.84 23.32 10.60
C TYR A 413 5.01 23.38 9.31
N GLY A 414 4.01 24.26 9.23
CA GLY A 414 3.13 24.39 8.06
C GLY A 414 2.38 23.09 7.73
N LEU A 415 1.90 22.40 8.76
CA LEU A 415 1.15 21.15 8.64
C LEU A 415 -0.34 21.47 8.49
N LYS A 416 -0.98 20.82 7.52
CA LYS A 416 -2.43 20.91 7.31
C LYS A 416 -3.16 19.79 8.05
#